data_AF-A0A316LCI4-F1
#
_entry.id   AF-A0A316LCI4-F1
#
_cell.length_a   1.000
_cell.length_b   1.000
_cell.length_c   1.000
_cell.angle_alpha   90.00
_cell.angle_beta   90.00
_cell.angle_gamma   90.00
#
_symmetry.space_group_name_H-M   'P 1'
#
loop_
_entity.id
_entity.type
_entity.pdbx_description
1 polymer ?
#
loop_
_entity_poly.entity_id
_entity_poly.type
_entity_poly.pdbx_seq_one_letter_code
_entity_poly.pdbx_strand_id
1 'polypeptide(L)'
;MISRKELQYVSTHTKDVPFPGINYAAEVMENLHAAFKAYEQKYQDKSYNFILSNGEEFTFEILAKNIAHLLGINYKGILSDYMEPVRSNLLGIKPGETVTSYDVLKIIIDRAEDIIKHDATDKSRTLLNYYKIMIRCIAFSKLSTFETFDFGCINFNKEIYHGKGLTFQGASTKFLFTPSDETITPYFMMGLKQTDEGLYIPETIMAPENFSRYLIEQTLLLPIQVIISNNDELNKICATPSEKLSLLNMYKNLIEVYKTNSFIDVFADYESTLRENKKRVVH
;
A
#
# COMPACT_ATOMS: atom_id res chain seq x y z
N MET A 1 -5.39 -10.91 12.72
CA MET A 1 -4.11 -11.17 13.41
C MET A 1 -3.20 -11.90 12.45
N ILE A 2 -2.29 -11.17 11.83
CA ILE A 2 -1.27 -11.65 10.91
C ILE A 2 -0.16 -12.30 11.75
N SER A 3 0.16 -13.56 11.44
CA SER A 3 1.26 -14.28 12.09
C SER A 3 2.59 -14.06 11.37
N ARG A 4 3.70 -14.27 12.09
CA ARG A 4 5.05 -14.13 11.53
C ARG A 4 5.29 -15.09 10.36
N LYS A 5 4.67 -16.27 10.43
CA LYS A 5 4.74 -17.28 9.38
C LYS A 5 4.04 -16.82 8.11
N GLU A 6 2.90 -16.14 8.22
CA GLU A 6 2.21 -15.56 7.05
C GLU A 6 3.05 -14.48 6.37
N LEU A 7 3.73 -13.63 7.14
CA LEU A 7 4.65 -12.62 6.58
C LEU A 7 5.81 -13.24 5.80
N GLN A 8 6.36 -14.36 6.28
CA GLN A 8 7.40 -15.10 5.54
C GLN A 8 6.90 -15.59 4.17
N TYR A 9 5.62 -15.92 4.04
CA TYR A 9 5.04 -16.33 2.76
C TYR A 9 4.82 -15.17 1.80
N VAL A 10 4.75 -13.92 2.27
CA VAL A 10 4.54 -12.75 1.40
C VAL A 10 5.71 -12.58 0.43
N SER A 11 6.95 -12.80 0.83
CA SER A 11 8.11 -12.70 -0.06
C SER A 11 8.40 -13.99 -0.85
N THR A 12 7.75 -15.09 -0.49
CA THR A 12 7.98 -16.41 -1.09
C THR A 12 7.28 -16.54 -2.45
N HIS A 13 7.90 -17.31 -3.37
CA HIS A 13 7.34 -17.61 -4.68
C HIS A 13 6.08 -18.47 -4.55
N THR A 14 5.04 -18.20 -5.35
CA THR A 14 3.71 -18.82 -5.18
C THR A 14 3.73 -20.35 -5.03
N LYS A 15 4.49 -21.04 -5.87
CA LYS A 15 4.65 -22.51 -5.84
C LYS A 15 5.24 -23.08 -4.54
N ASP A 16 5.98 -22.27 -3.79
CA ASP A 16 6.70 -22.69 -2.58
C ASP A 16 5.89 -22.34 -1.31
N VAL A 17 4.69 -21.78 -1.47
CA VAL A 17 3.78 -21.41 -0.39
C VAL A 17 2.72 -22.49 -0.23
N PRO A 18 2.47 -22.99 0.99
CA PRO A 18 1.42 -23.98 1.22
C PRO A 18 0.04 -23.38 0.99
N PHE A 19 -0.86 -24.17 0.41
CA PHE A 19 -2.27 -23.81 0.32
C PHE A 19 -2.87 -23.66 1.73
N PRO A 20 -3.54 -22.54 2.04
CA PRO A 20 -3.98 -22.22 3.41
C PRO A 20 -5.24 -23.00 3.86
N GLY A 21 -5.88 -23.72 2.95
CA GLY A 21 -7.20 -24.32 3.16
C GLY A 21 -8.31 -23.49 2.51
N ILE A 22 -9.40 -24.16 2.14
CA ILE A 22 -10.48 -23.57 1.33
C ILE A 22 -11.12 -22.35 2.00
N ASN A 23 -11.35 -22.40 3.32
CA ASN A 23 -12.01 -21.31 4.04
C ASN A 23 -11.17 -20.02 4.04
N TYR A 24 -9.87 -20.13 4.33
CA TYR A 24 -8.96 -18.98 4.27
C TYR A 24 -8.85 -18.46 2.84
N ALA A 25 -8.74 -19.36 1.86
CA ALA A 25 -8.68 -18.97 0.45
C ALA A 25 -9.93 -18.21 -0.01
N ALA A 26 -11.12 -18.63 0.42
CA ALA A 26 -12.38 -17.94 0.14
C ALA A 26 -12.41 -16.55 0.77
N GLU A 27 -12.04 -16.42 2.05
CA GLU A 27 -11.95 -15.13 2.74
C GLU A 27 -10.97 -14.18 2.04
N VAL A 28 -9.85 -14.69 1.54
CA VAL A 28 -8.89 -13.90 0.75
C VAL A 28 -9.52 -13.37 -0.55
N MET A 29 -10.30 -14.19 -1.24
CA MET A 29 -10.96 -13.76 -2.49
C MET A 29 -12.06 -12.72 -2.22
N GLU A 30 -12.77 -12.82 -1.10
CA GLU A 30 -13.70 -11.77 -0.65
C GLU A 30 -12.99 -10.45 -0.36
N ASN A 31 -11.87 -10.50 0.38
CA ASN A 31 -11.05 -9.31 0.65
C ASN A 31 -10.45 -8.71 -0.62
N LEU A 32 -10.02 -9.54 -1.57
CA LEU A 32 -9.52 -9.10 -2.88
C LEU A 32 -10.60 -8.37 -3.67
N HIS A 33 -11.81 -8.93 -3.72
CA HIS A 33 -12.94 -8.30 -4.39
C HIS A 33 -13.32 -6.97 -3.72
N ALA A 34 -13.37 -6.92 -2.39
CA ALA A 34 -13.65 -5.69 -1.65
C ALA A 34 -12.59 -4.61 -1.90
N ALA A 35 -11.31 -4.97 -1.89
CA ALA A 35 -10.21 -4.05 -2.19
C ALA A 35 -10.27 -3.53 -3.64
N PHE A 36 -10.62 -4.40 -4.59
CA PHE A 36 -10.82 -3.99 -5.99
C PHE A 36 -12.02 -3.05 -6.15
N LYS A 37 -13.13 -3.30 -5.44
CA LYS A 37 -14.27 -2.37 -5.41
C LYS A 37 -13.93 -1.02 -4.80
N ALA A 38 -13.12 -1.02 -3.73
CA ALA A 38 -12.61 0.22 -3.15
C ALA A 38 -11.73 0.99 -4.15
N TYR A 39 -10.92 0.29 -4.95
CA TYR A 39 -10.17 0.89 -6.05
C TYR A 39 -11.11 1.55 -7.09
N GLU A 40 -12.09 0.82 -7.62
CA GLU A 40 -13.04 1.35 -8.61
C GLU A 40 -13.78 2.58 -8.08
N GLN A 41 -14.20 2.56 -6.81
CA GLN A 41 -14.98 3.64 -6.22
C GLN A 41 -14.14 4.86 -5.85
N LYS A 42 -12.94 4.66 -5.30
CA LYS A 42 -12.16 5.73 -4.66
C LYS A 42 -11.02 6.21 -5.52
N TYR A 43 -10.40 5.36 -6.34
CA TYR A 43 -9.12 5.66 -6.99
C TYR A 43 -9.17 5.67 -8.52
N GLN A 44 -10.04 4.89 -9.12
CA GLN A 44 -10.13 4.81 -10.57
C GLN A 44 -10.46 6.19 -11.16
N ASP A 45 -9.67 6.59 -12.16
CA ASP A 45 -9.77 7.87 -12.88
C ASP A 45 -9.74 9.11 -11.96
N LYS A 46 -9.05 8.99 -10.82
CA LYS A 46 -8.90 10.06 -9.83
C LYS A 46 -7.44 10.34 -9.53
N SER A 47 -7.12 11.62 -9.37
CA SER A 47 -5.80 12.11 -8.99
C SER A 47 -5.85 12.77 -7.62
N TYR A 48 -4.84 12.49 -6.80
CA TYR A 48 -4.73 12.99 -5.43
C TYR A 48 -3.50 13.88 -5.32
N ASN A 49 -3.71 15.19 -5.18
CA ASN A 49 -2.63 16.12 -4.89
C ASN A 49 -2.53 16.30 -3.36
N PHE A 50 -1.43 15.81 -2.79
CA PHE A 50 -1.11 15.95 -1.38
C PHE A 50 -0.29 17.21 -1.15
N ILE A 51 -0.64 17.95 -0.10
CA ILE A 51 0.18 19.04 0.43
C ILE A 51 0.69 18.61 1.81
N LEU A 52 1.99 18.74 2.01
CA LEU A 52 2.71 18.27 3.20
C LEU A 52 3.09 19.43 4.13
N SER A 53 3.50 19.09 5.36
CA SER A 53 3.80 20.04 6.44
C SER A 53 4.96 21.01 6.17
N ASN A 54 5.82 20.70 5.19
CA ASN A 54 6.90 21.56 4.73
C ASN A 54 6.54 22.37 3.47
N GLY A 55 5.29 22.28 3.00
CA GLY A 55 4.81 22.93 1.77
C GLY A 55 5.10 22.13 0.49
N GLU A 56 5.72 20.95 0.58
CA GLU A 56 5.87 20.07 -0.57
C GLU A 56 4.51 19.61 -1.08
N GLU A 57 4.32 19.63 -2.40
CA GLU A 57 3.15 19.11 -3.08
C GLU A 57 3.54 17.96 -4.00
N PHE A 58 2.73 16.90 -4.03
CA PHE A 58 2.89 15.85 -5.03
C PHE A 58 1.55 15.28 -5.48
N THR A 59 1.49 14.91 -6.75
CA THR A 59 0.30 14.28 -7.34
C THR A 59 0.47 12.77 -7.35
N PHE A 60 -0.55 12.05 -6.91
CA PHE A 60 -0.59 10.60 -6.76
C PHE A 60 -1.77 9.98 -7.50
N GLU A 61 -1.51 8.89 -8.22
CA GLU A 61 -2.54 8.09 -8.89
C GLU A 61 -2.30 6.60 -8.77
N ILE A 62 -3.39 5.83 -8.67
CA ILE A 62 -3.35 4.38 -8.83
C ILE A 62 -3.84 4.03 -10.23
N LEU A 63 -2.91 3.81 -11.15
CA LEU A 63 -3.26 3.43 -12.52
C LEU A 63 -3.76 1.99 -12.58
N ALA A 64 -4.66 1.68 -13.53
CA ALA A 64 -5.20 0.33 -13.72
C ALA A 64 -4.11 -0.73 -13.90
N LYS A 65 -2.98 -0.38 -14.51
CA LYS A 65 -1.83 -1.29 -14.67
C LYS A 65 -1.16 -1.69 -13.34
N ASN A 66 -1.32 -0.88 -12.29
CA ASN A 66 -0.70 -1.08 -10.98
C ASN A 66 -1.55 -1.98 -10.07
N ILE A 67 -2.89 -1.89 -10.11
CA ILE A 67 -3.77 -2.44 -9.06
C ILE A 67 -3.59 -3.95 -8.83
N ALA A 68 -3.47 -4.75 -9.89
CA ALA A 68 -3.26 -6.19 -9.76
C ALA A 68 -2.01 -6.52 -8.94
N HIS A 69 -0.89 -5.84 -9.23
CA HIS A 69 0.33 -6.01 -8.45
C HIS A 69 0.12 -5.55 -7.01
N LEU A 70 -0.47 -4.37 -6.79
CA LEU A 70 -0.69 -3.83 -5.44
C LEU A 70 -1.51 -4.77 -4.55
N LEU A 71 -2.50 -5.46 -5.11
CA LEU A 71 -3.32 -6.44 -4.40
C LEU A 71 -2.68 -7.84 -4.32
N GLY A 72 -1.45 -7.99 -4.79
CA GLY A 72 -0.66 -9.21 -4.61
C GLY A 72 -0.73 -10.22 -5.77
N ILE A 73 -1.38 -9.87 -6.88
CA ILE A 73 -1.48 -10.73 -8.05
C ILE A 73 -0.17 -10.70 -8.85
N ASN A 74 0.45 -11.87 -9.00
CA ASN A 74 1.61 -12.04 -9.88
C ASN A 74 1.17 -12.29 -11.33
N TYR A 75 0.55 -11.28 -11.96
CA TYR A 75 -0.01 -11.42 -13.30
C TYR A 75 1.05 -11.84 -14.34
N LYS A 76 2.31 -11.40 -14.20
CA LYS A 76 3.42 -11.83 -15.07
C LYS A 76 3.68 -13.34 -14.99
N GLY A 77 3.61 -13.90 -13.79
CA GLY A 77 3.73 -15.35 -13.58
C GLY A 77 2.56 -16.10 -14.21
N ILE A 78 1.33 -15.59 -14.05
CA ILE A 78 0.10 -16.18 -14.61
C ILE A 78 0.12 -16.16 -16.14
N LEU A 79 0.63 -15.09 -16.74
CA LEU A 79 0.76 -14.92 -18.19
C LEU A 79 2.03 -15.59 -18.77
N SER A 80 2.85 -16.25 -17.95
CA SER A 80 4.04 -16.96 -18.44
C SER A 80 3.66 -18.22 -19.22
N ASP A 81 4.52 -18.63 -20.17
CA ASP A 81 4.31 -19.85 -20.97
C ASP A 81 4.18 -21.12 -20.12
N TYR A 82 4.87 -21.16 -18.98
CA TYR A 82 4.74 -22.25 -18.01
C TYR A 82 3.30 -22.46 -17.52
N MET A 83 2.54 -21.36 -17.38
CA MET A 83 1.16 -21.35 -16.90
C MET A 83 0.14 -21.49 -18.03
N GLU A 84 0.55 -21.64 -19.29
CA GLU A 84 -0.35 -21.69 -20.45
C GLU A 84 -1.49 -22.71 -20.28
N PRO A 85 -1.24 -23.97 -19.88
CA PRO A 85 -2.35 -24.94 -19.82
C PRO A 85 -3.37 -24.60 -18.74
N VAL A 86 -2.93 -23.94 -17.66
CA VAL A 86 -3.83 -23.52 -16.58
C VAL A 86 -4.56 -22.24 -16.98
N ARG A 87 -3.88 -21.23 -17.54
CA ARG A 87 -4.56 -19.97 -17.94
C ARG A 87 -5.57 -20.20 -19.06
N SER A 88 -5.29 -21.06 -20.03
CA SER A 88 -6.21 -21.33 -21.14
C SER A 88 -7.46 -22.07 -20.67
N ASN A 89 -7.30 -23.12 -19.85
CA ASN A 89 -8.42 -23.96 -19.40
C ASN A 89 -9.20 -23.35 -18.23
N LEU A 90 -8.48 -22.76 -17.26
CA LEU A 90 -9.06 -22.25 -16.01
C LEU A 90 -9.36 -20.75 -16.04
N LEU A 91 -8.64 -19.95 -16.83
CA LEU A 91 -8.88 -18.50 -16.91
C LEU A 91 -9.53 -18.11 -18.24
N GLY A 92 -9.53 -19.00 -19.24
CA GLY A 92 -10.06 -18.72 -20.57
C GLY A 92 -9.16 -17.84 -21.44
N ILE A 93 -7.94 -17.54 -20.98
CA ILE A 93 -6.99 -16.66 -21.67
C ILE A 93 -6.21 -17.49 -22.70
N LYS A 94 -6.48 -17.28 -23.99
CA LYS A 94 -5.90 -18.11 -25.05
C LYS A 94 -4.46 -17.71 -25.41
N PRO A 95 -3.65 -18.62 -25.98
CA PRO A 95 -2.35 -18.26 -26.53
C PRO A 95 -2.46 -17.13 -27.56
N GLY A 96 -1.61 -16.10 -27.42
CA GLY A 96 -1.59 -14.94 -28.32
C GLY A 96 -2.62 -13.85 -27.98
N GLU A 97 -3.50 -14.07 -27.01
CA GLU A 97 -4.45 -13.05 -26.53
C GLU A 97 -3.72 -11.97 -25.72
N THR A 98 -3.95 -10.70 -26.05
CA THR A 98 -3.38 -9.57 -25.31
C THR A 98 -4.30 -9.21 -24.15
N VAL A 99 -3.88 -9.53 -22.94
CA VAL A 99 -4.65 -9.30 -21.70
C VAL A 99 -3.84 -8.41 -20.77
N THR A 100 -4.45 -7.36 -20.22
CA THR A 100 -3.77 -6.45 -19.30
C THR A 100 -3.72 -7.01 -17.87
N SER A 101 -2.89 -6.43 -17.00
CA SER A 101 -2.87 -6.82 -15.58
C SER A 101 -4.21 -6.58 -14.88
N TYR A 102 -4.94 -5.54 -15.29
CA TYR A 102 -6.28 -5.23 -14.79
C TYR A 102 -7.29 -6.31 -15.20
N ASP A 103 -7.27 -6.74 -16.46
CA ASP A 103 -8.15 -7.82 -16.94
C ASP A 103 -7.88 -9.14 -16.21
N VAL A 104 -6.60 -9.49 -15.98
CA VAL A 104 -6.22 -10.67 -15.19
C VAL A 104 -6.81 -10.61 -13.78
N LEU A 105 -6.77 -9.45 -13.12
CA LEU A 105 -7.36 -9.28 -11.79
C LEU A 105 -8.88 -9.52 -11.82
N LYS A 106 -9.60 -8.98 -12.81
CA LYS A 106 -11.05 -9.21 -12.94
C LYS A 106 -11.38 -10.68 -13.13
N ILE A 107 -10.67 -11.36 -14.05
CA ILE A 107 -10.87 -12.79 -14.29
C ILE A 107 -10.62 -13.61 -13.01
N ILE A 108 -9.58 -13.26 -12.23
CA ILE A 108 -9.29 -13.93 -10.96
C ILE A 108 -10.44 -13.76 -9.96
N ILE A 109 -11.02 -12.57 -9.86
CA ILE A 109 -12.18 -12.30 -9.00
C ILE A 109 -13.41 -13.08 -9.50
N ASP A 110 -13.68 -13.04 -10.80
CA ASP A 110 -14.85 -13.67 -11.41
C ASP A 110 -14.80 -15.21 -11.35
N ARG A 111 -13.59 -15.79 -11.33
CA ARG A 111 -13.36 -17.25 -11.29
C ARG A 111 -12.80 -17.74 -9.95
N ALA A 112 -13.08 -17.03 -8.87
CA ALA A 112 -12.51 -17.30 -7.56
C ALA A 112 -12.67 -18.77 -7.10
N GLU A 113 -13.88 -19.32 -7.19
CA GLU A 113 -14.13 -20.70 -6.77
C GLU A 113 -13.35 -21.74 -7.56
N ASP A 114 -13.25 -21.56 -8.88
CA ASP A 114 -12.52 -22.46 -9.78
C ASP A 114 -11.02 -22.43 -9.44
N ILE A 115 -10.47 -21.25 -9.19
CA ILE A 115 -9.07 -21.06 -8.82
C ILE A 115 -8.76 -21.69 -7.46
N ILE A 116 -9.63 -21.52 -6.47
CA ILE A 116 -9.47 -22.15 -5.15
C ILE A 116 -9.46 -23.67 -5.28
N LYS A 117 -10.38 -24.25 -6.06
CA LYS A 117 -10.45 -25.70 -6.31
C LYS A 117 -9.18 -26.21 -7.01
N HIS A 118 -8.67 -25.47 -8.00
CA HIS A 118 -7.41 -25.79 -8.68
C HIS A 118 -6.22 -25.73 -7.72
N ASP A 119 -6.02 -24.62 -7.02
CA ASP A 119 -4.87 -24.41 -6.12
C ASP A 119 -4.87 -25.39 -4.93
N ALA A 120 -6.04 -25.89 -4.52
CA ALA A 120 -6.16 -26.92 -3.50
C ALA A 120 -5.68 -28.31 -3.96
N THR A 121 -5.67 -28.56 -5.28
CA THR A 121 -5.40 -29.89 -5.86
C THR A 121 -4.07 -29.97 -6.61
N ASP A 122 -3.70 -28.96 -7.38
CA ASP A 122 -2.45 -28.91 -8.15
C ASP A 122 -1.43 -27.95 -7.53
N LYS A 123 -0.44 -28.53 -6.84
CA LYS A 123 0.67 -27.79 -6.22
C LYS A 123 1.77 -27.40 -7.21
N SER A 124 1.80 -27.97 -8.40
CA SER A 124 2.83 -27.68 -9.40
C SER A 124 2.58 -26.35 -10.13
N ARG A 125 1.30 -25.96 -10.24
CA ARG A 125 0.85 -24.76 -10.95
C ARG A 125 -0.16 -23.96 -10.14
N THR A 126 0.19 -23.69 -8.89
CA THR A 126 -0.58 -22.79 -8.03
C THR A 126 -0.57 -21.36 -8.59
N LEU A 127 -1.74 -20.77 -8.73
CA LEU A 127 -1.93 -19.42 -9.29
C LEU A 127 -1.68 -18.35 -8.24
N LEU A 128 -2.23 -18.54 -7.03
CA LEU A 128 -2.33 -17.48 -6.04
C LEU A 128 -1.49 -17.76 -4.80
N ASN A 129 -0.79 -16.71 -4.34
CA ASN A 129 -0.24 -16.67 -2.99
C ASN A 129 -1.26 -15.97 -2.09
N TYR A 130 -2.15 -16.76 -1.47
CA TYR A 130 -3.27 -16.26 -0.69
C TYR A 130 -2.83 -15.37 0.49
N TYR A 131 -1.74 -15.70 1.16
CA TYR A 131 -1.20 -14.89 2.27
C TYR A 131 -0.74 -13.51 1.81
N LYS A 132 -0.05 -13.44 0.66
CA LYS A 132 0.35 -12.16 0.04
C LYS A 132 -0.86 -11.31 -0.31
N ILE A 133 -1.88 -11.92 -0.92
CA ILE A 133 -3.11 -11.22 -1.30
C ILE A 133 -3.81 -10.69 -0.07
N MET A 134 -4.01 -11.52 0.97
CA MET A 134 -4.65 -11.13 2.23
C MET A 134 -3.99 -9.88 2.82
N ILE A 135 -2.68 -9.95 3.04
CA ILE A 135 -1.92 -8.90 3.71
C ILE A 135 -1.93 -7.62 2.86
N ARG A 136 -1.82 -7.73 1.53
CA ARG A 136 -1.89 -6.58 0.63
C ARG A 136 -3.28 -5.95 0.59
N CYS A 137 -4.35 -6.74 0.63
CA CYS A 137 -5.72 -6.21 0.65
C CYS A 137 -6.05 -5.52 1.98
N ILE A 138 -5.62 -6.09 3.12
CA ILE A 138 -5.75 -5.45 4.44
C ILE A 138 -4.97 -4.14 4.50
N ALA A 139 -3.73 -4.14 4.00
CA ALA A 139 -2.92 -2.92 3.96
C ALA A 139 -3.50 -1.86 3.01
N PHE A 140 -4.00 -2.29 1.83
CA PHE A 140 -4.66 -1.41 0.87
C PHE A 140 -5.91 -0.76 1.47
N SER A 141 -6.77 -1.53 2.14
CA SER A 141 -8.01 -1.01 2.72
C SER A 141 -7.76 0.05 3.79
N LYS A 142 -6.73 -0.15 4.64
CA LYS A 142 -6.32 0.85 5.65
C LYS A 142 -5.72 2.12 5.04
N LEU A 143 -5.13 2.03 3.84
CA LEU A 143 -4.57 3.18 3.11
C LEU A 143 -5.56 3.80 2.10
N SER A 144 -6.81 3.31 2.04
CA SER A 144 -7.70 3.49 0.87
C SER A 144 -8.52 4.78 0.80
N THR A 145 -8.50 5.64 1.83
CA THR A 145 -9.39 6.83 1.86
C THR A 145 -8.64 8.14 1.82
N PHE A 146 -7.51 8.27 2.52
CA PHE A 146 -6.79 9.53 2.74
C PHE A 146 -7.64 10.69 3.30
N GLU A 147 -8.93 10.47 3.56
CA GLU A 147 -9.91 11.45 4.04
C GLU A 147 -9.72 11.80 5.53
N THR A 148 -9.19 10.86 6.32
CA THR A 148 -9.12 10.95 7.79
C THR A 148 -7.77 11.39 8.34
N PHE A 149 -6.79 11.69 7.46
CA PHE A 149 -5.44 12.13 7.83
C PHE A 149 -4.82 11.31 8.98
N ASP A 150 -5.03 10.00 8.96
CA ASP A 150 -4.51 9.02 9.94
C ASP A 150 -3.27 8.29 9.42
N PHE A 151 -2.66 8.85 8.37
CA PHE A 151 -1.48 8.32 7.71
C PHE A 151 -0.33 9.34 7.75
N GLY A 152 0.88 8.82 7.73
CA GLY A 152 2.10 9.57 7.61
C GLY A 152 2.76 9.44 6.24
N CYS A 153 3.66 10.37 5.92
CA CYS A 153 4.61 10.26 4.82
C CYS A 153 6.07 10.21 5.34
N ILE A 154 6.86 9.28 4.81
CA ILE A 154 8.31 9.25 4.91
C ILE A 154 8.86 9.75 3.56
N ASN A 155 9.65 10.82 3.58
CA ASN A 155 10.44 11.22 2.43
C ASN A 155 11.72 10.39 2.42
N PHE A 156 11.72 9.36 1.58
CA PHE A 156 12.69 8.27 1.66
C PHE A 156 13.93 8.56 0.82
N ASN A 157 15.05 8.75 1.52
CA ASN A 157 16.37 8.84 0.94
C ASN A 157 17.05 7.46 0.94
N LYS A 158 17.11 6.88 -0.25
CA LYS A 158 17.72 5.57 -0.49
C LYS A 158 19.23 5.55 -0.21
N GLU A 159 19.94 6.65 -0.42
CA GLU A 159 21.38 6.76 -0.14
C GLU A 159 21.64 6.70 1.37
N ILE A 160 20.85 7.42 2.17
CA ILE A 160 20.91 7.33 3.64
C ILE A 160 20.62 5.90 4.08
N TYR A 161 19.57 5.29 3.55
CA TYR A 161 19.18 3.90 3.88
C TYR A 161 20.30 2.90 3.56
N HIS A 162 20.90 3.00 2.36
CA HIS A 162 22.04 2.18 1.94
C HIS A 162 23.29 2.44 2.76
N GLY A 163 23.55 3.69 3.15
CA GLY A 163 24.64 4.09 4.04
C GLY A 163 24.57 3.44 5.43
N LYS A 164 23.41 2.92 5.85
CA LYS A 164 23.22 2.13 7.07
C LYS A 164 23.40 0.62 6.88
N GLY A 165 23.89 0.19 5.71
CA GLY A 165 24.04 -1.23 5.38
C GLY A 165 22.71 -1.94 5.10
N LEU A 166 21.64 -1.19 4.87
CA LEU A 166 20.32 -1.74 4.53
C LEU A 166 20.12 -1.71 3.01
N THR A 167 19.43 -2.71 2.46
CA THR A 167 19.17 -2.79 1.02
C THR A 167 17.70 -2.57 0.72
N PHE A 168 17.42 -1.70 -0.25
CA PHE A 168 16.09 -1.48 -0.81
C PHE A 168 16.19 -1.53 -2.34
N GLN A 169 15.48 -2.48 -2.96
CA GLN A 169 15.55 -2.71 -4.41
C GLN A 169 14.58 -1.82 -5.20
N GLY A 170 13.51 -1.36 -4.57
CA GLY A 170 12.52 -0.50 -5.21
C GLY A 170 13.05 0.88 -5.62
N ALA A 171 12.27 1.55 -6.45
CA ALA A 171 12.46 2.94 -6.88
C ALA A 171 11.64 3.93 -6.05
N SER A 172 10.92 3.46 -5.02
CA SER A 172 10.14 4.33 -4.13
C SER A 172 11.01 5.40 -3.47
N THR A 173 10.57 6.65 -3.55
CA THR A 173 11.18 7.82 -2.90
C THR A 173 10.28 8.43 -1.83
N LYS A 174 9.02 7.97 -1.73
CA LYS A 174 8.12 8.28 -0.62
C LYS A 174 7.45 7.01 -0.12
N PHE A 175 7.16 6.97 1.18
CA PHE A 175 6.28 5.95 1.75
C PHE A 175 5.13 6.60 2.49
N LEU A 176 3.90 6.30 2.05
CA LEU A 176 2.73 6.55 2.86
C LEU A 176 2.59 5.39 3.85
N PHE A 177 2.28 5.67 5.11
CA PHE A 177 2.14 4.63 6.12
C PHE A 177 1.01 4.93 7.11
N THR A 178 0.39 3.89 7.63
CA THR A 178 -0.69 3.97 8.63
C THR A 178 -0.41 2.97 9.76
N PRO A 179 -0.77 3.28 11.02
CA PRO A 179 -0.79 2.29 12.08
C PRO A 179 -1.62 1.07 11.70
N SER A 180 -1.22 -0.08 12.22
CA SER A 180 -1.99 -1.32 12.16
C SER A 180 -2.26 -1.83 13.58
N ASP A 181 -3.29 -2.67 13.69
CA ASP A 181 -3.63 -3.37 14.94
C ASP A 181 -2.82 -4.67 15.10
N GLU A 182 -1.75 -4.86 14.30
CA GLU A 182 -1.00 -6.11 14.17
C GLU A 182 0.35 -6.03 14.91
N THR A 183 0.51 -6.84 15.96
CA THR A 183 1.65 -6.80 16.89
C THR A 183 3.02 -6.88 16.20
N ILE A 184 3.14 -7.71 15.16
CA ILE A 184 4.42 -7.98 14.48
C ILE A 184 4.68 -7.06 13.29
N THR A 185 3.65 -6.35 12.82
CA THR A 185 3.74 -5.40 11.70
C THR A 185 2.95 -4.16 12.05
N PRO A 186 3.43 -3.34 12.99
CA PRO A 186 2.65 -2.27 13.61
C PRO A 186 2.25 -1.14 12.65
N TYR A 187 2.76 -1.18 11.41
CA TYR A 187 2.44 -0.24 10.36
C TYR A 187 2.29 -0.96 9.02
N PHE A 188 1.36 -0.48 8.20
CA PHE A 188 1.31 -0.79 6.78
C PHE A 188 1.89 0.38 5.98
N MET A 189 2.54 0.08 4.86
CA MET A 189 3.20 1.07 4.02
C MET A 189 2.87 0.88 2.54
N MET A 190 2.76 2.00 1.83
CA MET A 190 2.71 2.06 0.36
C MET A 190 3.92 2.85 -0.14
N GLY A 191 4.77 2.19 -0.91
CA GLY A 191 5.91 2.81 -1.57
C GLY A 191 5.49 3.49 -2.86
N LEU A 192 5.85 4.76 -3.00
CA LEU A 192 5.54 5.59 -4.16
C LEU A 192 6.82 5.90 -4.92
N LYS A 193 6.81 5.62 -6.22
CA LYS A 193 7.87 6.04 -7.13
C LYS A 193 7.37 7.19 -7.99
N GLN A 194 8.27 8.11 -8.28
CA GLN A 194 8.00 9.20 -9.22
C GLN A 194 8.20 8.69 -10.66
N THR A 195 7.31 9.11 -11.55
CA THR A 195 7.43 8.94 -13.00
C THR A 195 8.24 10.08 -13.61
N ASP A 196 8.62 9.95 -14.88
CA ASP A 196 9.38 11.00 -15.58
C ASP A 196 8.55 12.29 -15.72
N GLU A 197 7.22 12.18 -15.71
CA GLU A 197 6.28 13.31 -15.75
C GLU A 197 6.01 13.94 -14.37
N GLY A 198 6.69 13.47 -13.31
CA GLY A 198 6.54 14.01 -11.94
C GLY A 198 5.36 13.44 -11.15
N LEU A 199 4.49 12.63 -11.76
CA LEU A 199 3.40 11.90 -11.10
C LEU A 199 3.96 10.79 -10.21
N TYR A 200 3.46 10.67 -8.99
CA TYR A 200 3.75 9.54 -8.10
C TYR A 200 2.76 8.40 -8.33
N ILE A 201 3.29 7.20 -8.55
CA ILE A 201 2.50 5.98 -8.66
C ILE A 201 2.95 4.95 -7.61
N PRO A 202 2.03 4.12 -7.10
CA PRO A 202 2.37 3.10 -6.13
C PRO A 202 3.22 2.01 -6.80
N GLU A 203 4.37 1.74 -6.20
CA GLU A 203 5.26 0.65 -6.57
C GLU A 203 4.91 -0.63 -5.81
N THR A 204 4.62 -0.52 -4.51
CA THR A 204 4.37 -1.68 -3.65
C THR A 204 3.52 -1.31 -2.43
N ILE A 205 2.86 -2.32 -1.86
CA ILE A 205 2.25 -2.28 -0.53
C ILE A 205 2.91 -3.37 0.32
N MET A 206 3.24 -3.04 1.56
CA MET A 206 3.95 -3.95 2.47
C MET A 206 3.58 -3.75 3.94
N ALA A 207 3.78 -4.82 4.69
CA ALA A 207 3.69 -4.88 6.15
C ALA A 207 5.09 -5.21 6.70
N PRO A 208 5.96 -4.21 6.94
CA PRO A 208 7.33 -4.48 7.36
C PRO A 208 7.38 -5.00 8.81
N GLU A 209 8.04 -6.14 9.02
CA GLU A 209 8.36 -6.63 10.38
C GLU A 209 9.24 -5.64 11.15
N ASN A 210 10.11 -4.91 10.45
CA ASN A 210 11.05 -3.96 11.03
C ASN A 210 10.81 -2.54 10.51
N PHE A 211 9.64 -1.98 10.81
CA PHE A 211 9.26 -0.62 10.40
C PHE A 211 10.33 0.42 10.74
N SER A 212 10.97 0.30 11.92
CA SER A 212 12.01 1.22 12.38
C SER A 212 13.15 1.42 11.38
N ARG A 213 13.49 0.40 10.58
CA ARG A 213 14.55 0.50 9.56
C ARG A 213 14.22 1.57 8.51
N TYR A 214 12.95 1.74 8.17
CA TYR A 214 12.48 2.72 7.20
C TYR A 214 12.41 4.14 7.76
N LEU A 215 12.60 4.32 9.06
CA LEU A 215 12.62 5.64 9.70
C LEU A 215 14.04 6.18 9.86
N ILE A 216 15.06 5.32 9.99
CA ILE A 216 16.43 5.73 10.37
C ILE A 216 16.94 6.88 9.51
N GLU A 217 17.11 8.05 10.14
CA GLU A 217 17.63 9.29 9.53
C GLU A 217 16.83 9.74 8.29
N GLN A 218 15.56 9.32 8.20
CA GLN A 218 14.65 9.76 7.16
C GLN A 218 13.92 11.03 7.60
N THR A 219 13.44 11.77 6.60
CA THR A 219 12.59 12.94 6.85
C THR A 219 11.13 12.53 6.88
N LEU A 220 10.43 13.02 7.88
CA LEU A 220 9.06 12.70 8.21
C LEU A 220 8.18 13.91 7.90
N LEU A 221 7.22 13.71 6.99
CA LEU A 221 6.33 14.75 6.47
C LEU A 221 4.88 14.42 6.81
N LEU A 222 4.14 15.42 7.29
CA LEU A 222 2.75 15.24 7.71
C LEU A 222 1.81 15.75 6.62
N PRO A 223 0.84 14.96 6.15
CA PRO A 223 -0.17 15.44 5.22
C PRO A 223 -1.06 16.47 5.93
N ILE A 224 -1.27 17.64 5.29
CA ILE A 224 -2.13 18.70 5.80
C ILE A 224 -3.36 18.95 4.94
N GLN A 225 -3.27 18.63 3.66
CA GLN A 225 -4.36 18.80 2.71
C GLN A 225 -4.24 17.75 1.61
N VAL A 226 -5.40 17.29 1.12
CA VAL A 226 -5.52 16.44 -0.05
C VAL A 226 -6.55 17.08 -0.98
N ILE A 227 -6.16 17.27 -2.23
CA ILE A 227 -7.04 17.69 -3.31
C ILE A 227 -7.31 16.46 -4.18
N ILE A 228 -8.55 16.01 -4.19
CA ILE A 228 -9.01 14.89 -5.01
C ILE A 228 -9.67 15.48 -6.25
N SER A 229 -9.14 15.13 -7.41
CA SER A 229 -9.69 15.53 -8.70
C SER A 229 -10.15 14.32 -9.48
N ASN A 230 -11.33 14.42 -10.08
CA ASN A 230 -11.71 13.62 -11.24
C ASN A 230 -11.91 14.60 -12.42
N ASN A 231 -12.22 14.10 -13.63
CA ASN A 231 -12.35 14.95 -14.82
C ASN A 231 -13.39 16.09 -14.69
N ASP A 232 -14.32 16.02 -13.72
CA ASP A 232 -15.48 16.91 -13.61
C ASP A 232 -15.58 17.65 -12.25
N GLU A 233 -14.93 17.15 -11.20
CA GLU A 233 -15.06 17.59 -9.81
C GLU A 233 -13.71 17.69 -9.11
N LEU A 234 -13.60 18.70 -8.25
CA LEU A 234 -12.40 18.97 -7.46
C LEU A 234 -12.81 19.12 -6.00
N ASN A 235 -12.46 18.12 -5.18
CA ASN A 235 -12.77 18.08 -3.76
C ASN A 235 -11.51 18.35 -2.95
N LYS A 236 -11.57 19.35 -2.06
CA LYS A 236 -10.47 19.71 -1.18
C LYS A 236 -10.79 19.29 0.25
N ILE A 237 -9.90 18.49 0.83
CA ILE A 237 -9.98 18.03 2.22
C ILE A 237 -8.77 18.57 2.98
N CYS A 238 -9.01 19.18 4.13
CA CYS A 238 -7.95 19.73 4.99
C CYS A 238 -7.96 19.00 6.34
N ALA A 239 -6.77 18.68 6.85
CA ALA A 239 -6.62 18.15 8.19
C ALA A 239 -7.12 19.17 9.23
N THR A 240 -8.00 18.71 10.11
CA THR A 240 -8.46 19.47 11.27
C THR A 240 -7.31 19.70 12.26
N PRO A 241 -7.40 20.71 13.15
CA PRO A 241 -6.42 20.88 14.23
C PRO A 241 -6.20 19.64 15.10
N SER A 242 -7.25 18.84 15.33
CA SER A 242 -7.19 17.57 16.06
C SER A 242 -6.43 16.49 15.29
N GLU A 243 -6.71 16.29 14.01
CA GLU A 243 -5.99 15.31 13.18
C GLU A 243 -4.52 15.68 13.06
N LYS A 244 -4.24 16.98 12.88
CA LYS A 244 -2.88 17.49 12.90
C LYS A 244 -2.16 17.10 14.19
N LEU A 245 -2.73 17.45 15.35
CA LEU A 245 -2.13 17.14 16.64
C LEU A 245 -1.94 15.62 16.86
N SER A 246 -2.92 14.80 16.47
CA SER A 246 -2.85 13.35 16.55
C SER A 246 -1.70 12.79 15.70
N LEU A 247 -1.55 13.23 14.45
CA LEU A 247 -0.42 12.86 13.61
C LEU A 247 0.92 13.28 14.23
N LEU A 248 1.04 14.51 14.72
CA LEU A 248 2.27 14.96 15.35
C LEU A 248 2.64 14.11 16.57
N ASN A 249 1.66 13.73 17.38
CA ASN A 249 1.87 12.87 18.54
C ASN A 249 2.26 11.45 18.12
N MET A 250 1.64 10.89 17.08
CA MET A 250 2.04 9.61 16.49
C MET A 250 3.51 9.64 16.09
N TYR A 251 3.95 10.67 15.38
CA TYR A 251 5.33 10.82 14.93
C TYR A 251 6.34 11.02 16.06
N LYS A 252 6.00 11.79 17.09
CA LYS A 252 6.84 11.93 18.29
C LYS A 252 7.02 10.58 19.00
N ASN A 253 5.92 9.84 19.16
CA ASN A 253 5.93 8.50 19.75
C ASN A 253 6.80 7.54 18.92
N LEU A 254 6.69 7.58 17.59
CA LEU A 254 7.55 6.80 16.68
C LEU A 254 9.05 7.05 16.92
N ILE A 255 9.45 8.32 17.02
CA ILE A 255 10.84 8.70 17.27
C ILE A 255 11.31 8.20 18.64
N GLU A 256 10.48 8.36 19.67
CA GLU A 256 10.77 7.94 21.04
C GLU A 256 10.89 6.42 21.17
N VAL A 257 9.91 5.67 20.65
CA VAL A 257 9.86 4.20 20.73
C VAL A 257 10.97 3.56 19.93
N TYR A 258 11.20 4.02 18.70
CA TYR A 258 12.21 3.43 17.83
C TYR A 258 13.60 4.03 18.00
N LYS A 259 13.75 5.07 18.82
CA LYS A 259 15.02 5.78 19.09
C LYS A 259 15.75 6.14 17.79
N THR A 260 15.00 6.67 16.83
CA THR A 260 15.54 6.99 15.51
C THR A 260 16.00 8.45 15.48
N ASN A 261 17.10 8.75 14.78
CA ASN A 261 17.53 10.12 14.51
C ASN A 261 16.72 10.76 13.36
N SER A 262 15.44 10.43 13.27
CA SER A 262 14.54 10.94 12.23
C SER A 262 14.14 12.38 12.54
N PHE A 263 13.92 13.19 11.51
CA PHE A 263 13.50 14.58 11.68
C PHE A 263 12.09 14.79 11.14
N ILE A 264 11.25 15.51 11.90
CA ILE A 264 9.91 15.91 11.50
C ILE A 264 9.99 17.32 10.91
N ASP A 265 9.64 17.48 9.64
CA ASP A 265 9.75 18.75 8.93
C ASP A 265 8.38 19.47 8.87
N VAL A 266 8.21 20.51 9.69
CA VAL A 266 6.92 21.19 9.98
C VAL A 266 7.06 22.71 9.89
N PHE A 267 7.11 23.26 8.67
CA PHE A 267 7.46 24.68 8.47
C PHE A 267 6.29 25.67 8.57
N ALA A 268 5.09 25.37 8.04
CA ALA A 268 4.12 26.43 7.78
C ALA A 268 2.79 26.35 8.56
N ASP A 269 2.16 25.18 8.60
CA ASP A 269 0.75 25.03 9.06
C ASP A 269 0.61 24.35 10.44
N TYR A 270 1.66 23.64 10.86
CA TYR A 270 1.71 23.00 12.17
C TYR A 270 2.14 23.98 13.27
N GLU A 271 3.03 24.93 12.97
CA GLU A 271 3.41 25.97 13.93
C GLU A 271 2.22 26.83 14.35
N SER A 272 1.34 27.20 13.42
CA SER A 272 0.11 27.95 13.71
C SER A 272 -0.84 27.15 14.59
N THR A 273 -1.07 25.87 14.25
CA THR A 273 -1.90 24.94 15.04
C THR A 273 -1.36 24.75 16.47
N LEU A 274 -0.04 24.65 16.64
CA LEU A 274 0.62 24.57 17.95
C LEU A 274 0.52 25.88 18.74
N ARG A 275 0.61 27.03 18.07
CA ARG A 275 0.46 28.36 18.70
C ARG A 275 -0.97 28.59 19.19
N GLU A 276 -1.99 28.18 18.44
CA GLU A 276 -3.39 28.32 18.83
C GLU A 276 -3.77 27.42 20.02
N ASN A 277 -3.29 26.18 20.06
CA ASN A 277 -3.54 25.28 21.20
C ASN A 277 -2.85 25.76 22.48
N LYS A 278 -1.66 26.38 22.41
CA LYS A 278 -1.03 27.02 23.59
C LYS A 278 -1.88 28.15 24.19
N LYS A 279 -2.66 28.86 23.37
CA LYS A 279 -3.56 29.92 23.86
C LYS A 279 -4.81 29.38 24.55
N ARG A 280 -5.21 28.13 24.27
CA ARG A 280 -6.40 27.49 24.88
C ARG A 280 -6.14 26.86 26.26
N VAL A 281 -4.87 26.70 26.67
CA VAL A 281 -4.50 26.12 28.00
C VAL A 281 -4.42 27.19 29.10
N VAL A 282 -4.80 28.43 28.80
CA VAL A 282 -5.00 29.47 29.82
C VAL A 282 -6.50 29.77 29.87
N HIS A 283 -7.23 29.01 30.69
CA HIS A 283 -8.35 29.44 31.55
C HIS A 283 -8.99 28.22 32.21
#